data_AF-A0A227IZV1-F1
#
_entry.id   AF-A0A227IZV1-F1
#
_cell.length_a   1.000
_cell.length_b   1.000
_cell.length_c   1.000
_cell.angle_alpha   90.00
_cell.angle_beta   90.00
_cell.angle_gamma   90.00
#
_symmetry.space_group_name_H-M   'P 1'
#
loop_
_entity.id
_entity.type
_entity.pdbx_description
1 polymer ?
#
loop_
_entity_poly.entity_id
_entity_poly.type
_entity_poly.pdbx_seq_one_letter_code
_entity_poly.pdbx_strand_id
1 'polypeptide(L)'
;ACLSVKGVLGVHQLRTRMSGPTRFIQLHLELDDNLRLIEAHYIADKVEDNLLALFPEADVLIHQDPLSVVFGPEKEQKAQDW
;
A
#
# COMPACT_ATOMS: atom_id res chain seq x y z
N ALA A 1 -4.15 4.00 10.50
CA ALA A 1 -4.88 3.26 9.47
C ALA A 1 -4.00 2.12 8.94
N CYS A 2 -2.92 2.41 8.22
CA CYS A 2 -2.02 1.37 7.69
C CYS A 2 -1.11 0.75 8.76
N LEU A 3 -0.25 1.55 9.41
CA LEU A 3 0.72 1.07 10.42
C LEU A 3 0.08 0.50 11.70
N SER A 4 -1.23 0.66 11.87
CA SER A 4 -1.98 0.02 12.96
C SER A 4 -2.28 -1.46 12.69
N VAL A 5 -2.14 -1.93 11.45
CA VAL A 5 -2.32 -3.33 11.07
C VAL A 5 -1.02 -4.10 11.34
N LYS A 6 -1.10 -5.13 12.18
CA LYS A 6 0.03 -6.01 12.48
C LYS A 6 0.57 -6.65 11.20
N GLY A 7 1.88 -6.57 11.00
CA GLY A 7 2.57 -7.12 9.83
C GLY A 7 2.94 -6.06 8.78
N VAL A 8 2.38 -4.85 8.86
CA VAL A 8 2.86 -3.70 8.10
C VAL A 8 4.11 -3.14 8.77
N LEU A 9 5.23 -3.15 8.06
CA LEU A 9 6.52 -2.64 8.55
C LEU A 9 6.72 -1.17 8.18
N GLY A 10 6.08 -0.73 7.08
CA GLY A 10 6.20 0.61 6.55
C GLY A 10 5.21 0.90 5.44
N VAL A 11 5.20 2.16 5.00
CA VAL A 11 4.40 2.63 3.88
C VAL A 11 5.22 3.63 3.09
N HIS A 12 5.28 3.47 1.77
CA HIS A 12 5.90 4.44 0.89
C HIS A 12 5.05 4.69 -0.35
N GLN A 13 5.43 5.72 -1.11
CA GLN A 13 4.78 6.10 -2.38
C GLN A 13 3.26 6.28 -2.32
N LEU A 14 2.80 6.87 -1.22
CA LEU A 14 1.43 7.31 -1.10
C LEU A 14 1.12 8.39 -2.15
N ARG A 15 0.18 8.09 -3.04
CA ARG A 15 -0.39 9.02 -4.00
C ARG A 15 -1.88 9.09 -3.78
N THR A 16 -2.41 10.30 -3.70
CA THR A 16 -3.85 10.53 -3.59
C THR A 16 -4.31 11.51 -4.64
N ARG A 17 -5.48 11.25 -5.23
CA ARG A 17 -6.16 12.21 -6.11
C ARG A 17 -7.66 12.17 -5.89
N MET A 18 -8.36 13.15 -6.44
CA MET A 18 -9.82 13.23 -6.42
C MET A 18 -10.35 13.28 -7.85
N SER A 19 -11.47 12.60 -8.12
CA SER A 19 -12.26 12.79 -9.34
C SER A 19 -13.73 12.81 -8.96
N GLY A 20 -14.35 13.99 -9.09
CA GLY A 20 -15.70 14.20 -8.55
C GLY A 20 -15.77 13.84 -7.05
N PRO A 21 -16.72 13.00 -6.62
CA PRO A 21 -16.84 12.60 -5.22
C PRO A 21 -15.79 11.54 -4.81
N THR A 22 -15.20 10.81 -5.76
CA THR A 22 -14.34 9.67 -5.47
C THR A 22 -12.91 10.10 -5.14
N ARG A 23 -12.39 9.59 -4.02
CA ARG A 23 -10.99 9.70 -3.63
C ARG A 23 -10.23 8.46 -4.09
N PHE A 24 -9.13 8.63 -4.80
CA PHE A 24 -8.23 7.53 -5.13
C PHE A 24 -7.04 7.56 -4.19
N ILE A 25 -6.73 6.42 -3.57
CA ILE A 25 -5.62 6.25 -2.63
C ILE A 25 -4.75 5.10 -3.14
N GLN A 26 -3.52 5.40 -3.54
CA GLN A 26 -2.56 4.41 -4.01
C GLN A 26 -1.36 4.41 -3.08
N LEU A 27 -0.91 3.25 -2.62
CA LEU A 27 0.24 3.15 -1.72
C LEU A 27 0.95 1.81 -1.86
N HIS A 28 2.18 1.77 -1.33
CA HIS A 28 2.95 0.54 -1.16
C HIS A 28 3.02 0.21 0.33
N LEU A 29 2.75 -1.04 0.71
CA LEU A 29 3.01 -1.59 2.04
C LEU A 29 4.33 -2.32 2.04
N GLU A 30 5.14 -2.04 3.06
CA GLU A 30 6.39 -2.75 3.28
C GLU A 30 6.12 -3.92 4.23
N LEU A 31 6.40 -5.14 3.77
CA LEU A 31 6.08 -6.40 4.45
C LEU A 31 7.34 -7.26 4.60
N ASP A 32 7.27 -8.29 5.44
CA ASP A 32 8.37 -9.24 5.61
C ASP A 32 8.67 -9.99 4.29
N ASP A 33 9.96 -10.15 3.97
CA ASP A 33 10.42 -10.74 2.69
C ASP A 33 9.97 -12.18 2.47
N ASN A 34 9.74 -12.94 3.55
CA ASN A 34 9.38 -14.36 3.50
C ASN A 34 7.89 -14.59 3.79
N LEU A 35 7.11 -13.51 3.88
CA LEU A 35 5.68 -13.59 4.12
C LEU A 35 5.01 -14.31 2.94
N ARG A 36 4.13 -15.28 3.22
CA ARG A 36 3.41 -15.94 2.13
C ARG A 36 2.49 -14.93 1.46
N LEU A 37 2.37 -15.02 0.15
CA LEU A 37 1.52 -14.12 -0.64
C LEU A 37 0.08 -14.03 -0.09
N ILE A 38 -0.47 -15.15 0.40
CA ILE A 38 -1.81 -15.17 1.00
C ILE A 38 -1.89 -14.35 2.31
N GLU A 39 -0.83 -14.32 3.10
CA GLU A 39 -0.77 -13.56 4.34
C GLU A 39 -0.58 -12.06 4.05
N ALA A 40 0.22 -11.74 3.03
CA ALA A 40 0.37 -10.38 2.53
C ALA A 40 -0.98 -9.81 2.04
N HIS A 41 -1.75 -10.61 1.30
CA HIS A 41 -3.10 -10.24 0.84
C HIS A 41 -4.03 -9.93 2.01
N TYR A 42 -4.10 -10.79 3.03
CA TYR A 42 -4.93 -10.51 4.22
C TYR A 42 -4.50 -9.28 5.01
N ILE A 43 -3.21 -8.92 4.99
CA ILE A 43 -2.75 -7.67 5.59
C ILE A 43 -3.24 -6.47 4.74
N ALA A 44 -3.13 -6.56 3.41
CA ALA A 44 -3.61 -5.53 2.51
C ALA A 44 -5.12 -5.30 2.65
N ASP A 45 -5.94 -6.36 2.69
CA ASP A 45 -7.40 -6.25 2.89
C ASP A 45 -7.73 -5.48 4.17
N LYS A 46 -7.06 -5.80 5.29
CA LYS A 46 -7.27 -5.10 6.57
C LYS A 46 -6.85 -3.63 6.51
N VAL A 47 -5.81 -3.32 5.76
CA VAL A 47 -5.40 -1.93 5.54
C VAL A 47 -6.44 -1.19 4.70
N GLU A 48 -6.93 -1.81 3.63
CA GLU A 48 -7.99 -1.28 2.79
C GLU A 48 -9.26 -1.01 3.60
N ASP A 49 -9.74 -1.98 4.38
CA ASP A 49 -10.90 -1.82 5.27
C ASP A 49 -10.75 -0.62 6.22
N ASN A 50 -9.57 -0.48 6.83
CA ASN A 50 -9.28 0.66 7.71
C ASN A 50 -9.25 2.00 6.95
N LEU A 51 -8.81 2.01 5.70
CA LEU A 51 -8.81 3.21 4.87
C LEU A 51 -10.24 3.56 4.43
N LEU A 52 -11.04 2.57 4.02
CA LEU A 52 -12.45 2.76 3.63
C LEU A 52 -13.33 3.20 4.81
N ALA A 53 -13.02 2.77 6.04
CA ALA A 53 -13.70 3.26 7.24
C ALA A 53 -13.47 4.76 7.49
N LEU A 54 -12.30 5.29 7.11
CA LEU A 54 -11.94 6.71 7.25
C LEU A 54 -12.33 7.56 6.04
N PHE A 55 -12.26 6.96 4.86
CA PHE A 55 -12.57 7.56 3.57
C PHE A 55 -13.59 6.69 2.84
N PRO A 56 -14.87 6.77 3.23
CA PRO A 56 -15.93 6.07 2.51
C PRO A 56 -15.90 6.41 1.02
N GLU A 57 -16.21 5.42 0.18
CA GLU A 57 -16.23 5.56 -1.29
C GLU A 57 -14.87 5.84 -1.94
N ALA A 58 -13.76 5.69 -1.20
CA ALA A 58 -12.44 5.73 -1.81
C ALA A 58 -12.20 4.48 -2.68
N ASP A 59 -11.48 4.68 -3.78
CA ASP A 59 -10.88 3.62 -4.57
C ASP A 59 -9.42 3.45 -4.11
N VAL A 60 -9.10 2.27 -3.55
CA VAL A 60 -7.84 2.01 -2.88
C VAL A 60 -7.05 0.96 -3.66
N LEU A 61 -5.79 1.27 -4.00
CA LEU A 61 -4.87 0.34 -4.64
C LEU A 61 -3.62 0.19 -3.78
N ILE A 62 -3.32 -1.05 -3.40
CA ILE A 62 -2.22 -1.38 -2.49
C ILE A 62 -1.24 -2.31 -3.19
N HIS A 63 0.00 -1.86 -3.36
CA HIS A 63 1.13 -2.73 -3.68
C HIS A 63 1.70 -3.33 -2.39
N GLN A 64 2.07 -4.61 -2.45
CA GLN A 64 2.60 -5.38 -1.32
C GLN A 64 4.06 -5.68 -1.62
N ASP A 65 4.96 -4.95 -0.97
CA ASP A 65 6.37 -4.95 -1.30
C ASP A 65 7.16 -5.64 -0.17
N PRO A 66 8.00 -6.64 -0.49
CA PRO A 66 9.03 -7.12 0.43
C PRO A 66 9.93 -5.98 0.92
N LEU A 67 10.26 -5.94 2.21
CA LEU A 67 11.11 -4.88 2.77
C LEU A 67 12.44 -4.72 2.03
N SER A 68 13.02 -5.82 1.53
CA SER A 68 14.25 -5.81 0.74
C SER A 68 14.14 -5.04 -0.58
N VAL A 69 12.96 -4.96 -1.20
CA VAL A 69 12.80 -4.23 -2.48
C VAL A 69 12.72 -2.72 -2.28
N VAL A 70 12.29 -2.26 -1.09
CA VAL A 70 12.22 -0.85 -0.71
C VAL A 70 13.58 -0.15 -0.80
N PHE A 71 14.63 -0.88 -0.43
CA PHE A 71 16.01 -0.41 -0.46
C PHE A 71 16.80 -0.90 -1.69
N GLY A 72 16.15 -1.69 -2.56
CA GLY A 72 16.72 -2.33 -3.74
C GLY A 72 16.49 -1.56 -5.07
N PRO A 73 16.70 -2.22 -6.23
CA PRO A 73 16.70 -1.59 -7.57
C PRO A 73 15.33 -1.05 -8.03
N GLU A 74 14.26 -1.22 -7.26
CA GLU A 74 12.97 -0.56 -7.54
C GLU A 74 13.05 0.97 -7.54
N LYS A 75 14.11 1.55 -6.96
CA LYS A 75 14.45 2.97 -7.14
C LYS A 75 14.62 3.36 -8.61
N GLU A 76 15.08 2.47 -9.48
CA GLU A 76 15.32 2.75 -10.90
C GLU A 76 14.03 2.64 -11.73
N GLN A 77 13.19 1.65 -11.45
CA GLN A 77 11.92 1.46 -12.17
C GLN A 77 10.94 2.62 -11.94
N LYS A 78 11.08 3.32 -10.80
CA LYS A 78 10.21 4.43 -10.38
C LYS A 78 10.78 5.83 -10.66
N ALA A 79 11.99 5.92 -11.24
CA ALA A 79 12.52 7.16 -11.79
C ALA A 79 11.94 7.49 -13.18
N GLN A 80 11.15 6.57 -13.76
CA GLN A 80 10.70 6.64 -15.16
C GLN A 80 9.19 6.79 -15.36
N ASP A 81 8.40 6.80 -14.29
CA ASP A 81 6.94 7.01 -14.38
C ASP A 81 6.55 8.42 -13.90
N TRP A 82 6.33 9.26 -14.92
CA TRP A 82 5.87 10.66 -15.04
C TRP A 82 6.80 11.80 -14.61
#